data_AF-A0A8S0S8B6-F1
#
_entry.id   AF-A0A8S0S8B6-F1
#
_cell.length_a   1.000
_cell.length_b   1.000
_cell.length_c   1.000
_cell.angle_alpha   90.00
_cell.angle_beta   90.00
_cell.angle_gamma   90.00
#
_symmetry.space_group_name_H-M   'P 1'
#
loop_
_entity.id
_entity.type
_entity.pdbx_description
1 polymer ?
#
loop_
_entity_poly.entity_id
_entity_poly.type
_entity_poly.pdbx_seq_one_letter_code
_entity_poly.pdbx_strand_id
1 'polypeptide(L)'
;MGALDAMEDVGPSSLSEKFSNGPSKMDIDDDDMYFDDSDSDGEAESCLRELGKEFLKGFCKKTSTAFFEQYGLISHQINSYNDFIKHGIQQMFDSIGEIVVEPGYDPSKRGDGDWRYASLKFGKVTLEQPTFWTGEKFSADGGKEFLEMYPRHARLQNMTYSSRIKVETHLQVYSKNVARSDKFKTGVEQFVENKVLNDYHSDIIFGRLPVMVKSDLCWLKGVEKVDCEFDHGGYFIIKGAEKVRMMC
;
A
#
# COMPACT_ATOMS: atom_id res chain seq x y z
N MET A 1 -44.25 -44.80 28.99
CA MET A 1 -43.86 -44.32 30.35
C MET A 1 -42.90 -43.17 30.14
N GLY A 2 -43.23 -41.89 30.32
CA GLY A 2 -44.43 -41.17 30.73
C GLY A 2 -44.08 -39.66 30.76
N ALA A 3 -45.08 -38.84 30.39
CA ALA A 3 -45.39 -37.44 30.79
C ALA A 3 -44.31 -36.32 30.67
N LEU A 4 -44.51 -35.26 29.85
CA LEU A 4 -45.29 -33.98 30.04
C LEU A 4 -44.55 -32.99 30.98
N ASP A 5 -44.26 -31.73 30.61
CA ASP A 5 -45.14 -30.57 30.26
C ASP A 5 -44.49 -29.68 29.15
N ALA A 6 -45.12 -29.00 28.19
CA ALA A 6 -46.39 -28.28 27.98
C ALA A 6 -46.41 -26.79 28.42
N MET A 7 -46.37 -25.88 27.41
CA MET A 7 -47.05 -24.55 27.26
C MET A 7 -46.47 -23.88 25.97
N GLU A 8 -47.12 -23.91 24.78
CA GLU A 8 -48.22 -23.07 24.23
C GLU A 8 -47.97 -21.54 24.30
N ASP A 9 -48.26 -20.69 23.30
CA ASP A 9 -48.59 -20.76 21.87
C ASP A 9 -48.66 -19.28 21.35
N VAL A 10 -48.95 -19.11 20.05
CA VAL A 10 -49.67 -18.00 19.37
C VAL A 10 -48.84 -17.16 18.37
N GLY A 11 -49.01 -17.49 17.08
CA GLY A 11 -48.79 -16.60 15.93
C GLY A 11 -49.92 -15.58 15.73
N PRO A 12 -49.96 -14.83 14.60
CA PRO A 12 -50.78 -15.36 13.51
C PRO A 12 -50.33 -15.01 12.07
N SER A 13 -50.71 -15.95 11.19
CA SER A 13 -51.27 -15.85 9.83
C SER A 13 -50.72 -14.88 8.76
N SER A 14 -50.40 -15.53 7.64
CA SER A 14 -50.35 -15.08 6.25
C SER A 14 -51.50 -14.17 5.77
N LEU A 15 -51.14 -13.11 5.04
CA LEU A 15 -51.92 -12.55 3.94
C LEU A 15 -51.00 -12.30 2.73
N SER A 16 -51.47 -12.76 1.58
CA SER A 16 -50.84 -12.68 0.27
C SER A 16 -50.97 -11.30 -0.35
N GLU A 17 -49.87 -10.67 -0.81
CA GLU A 17 -49.95 -9.70 -1.92
C GLU A 17 -48.74 -9.86 -2.86
N LYS A 18 -49.06 -10.00 -4.14
CA LYS A 18 -48.12 -9.95 -5.27
C LYS A 18 -47.71 -8.50 -5.47
N PHE A 19 -46.41 -8.21 -5.57
CA PHE A 19 -45.93 -6.95 -6.13
C PHE A 19 -45.15 -7.19 -7.42
N SER A 20 -45.62 -6.50 -8.47
CA SER A 20 -45.05 -6.44 -9.81
C SER A 20 -44.18 -5.19 -9.98
N ASN A 21 -43.18 -5.33 -10.87
CA ASN A 21 -42.53 -4.32 -11.72
C ASN A 21 -41.61 -3.23 -11.13
N GLY A 22 -40.44 -3.10 -11.76
CA GLY A 22 -39.78 -1.81 -12.00
C GLY A 22 -38.25 -1.84 -11.83
N PRO A 23 -37.45 -1.26 -12.77
CA PRO A 23 -36.02 -1.12 -12.57
C PRO A 23 -35.77 -0.07 -11.49
N SER A 24 -34.92 -0.40 -10.52
CA SER A 24 -34.51 0.47 -9.42
C SER A 24 -33.82 1.73 -9.97
N LYS A 25 -34.57 2.83 -9.99
CA LYS A 25 -34.07 4.19 -10.18
C LYS A 25 -33.42 4.59 -8.86
N MET A 26 -32.16 5.04 -8.91
CA MET A 26 -31.54 5.66 -7.73
C MET A 26 -32.27 6.98 -7.47
N ASP A 27 -33.15 6.97 -6.48
CA ASP A 27 -33.73 8.18 -5.93
C ASP A 27 -32.64 8.83 -5.05
N ILE A 28 -32.20 10.01 -5.49
CA ILE A 28 -31.37 10.90 -4.69
C ILE A 28 -32.36 11.60 -3.77
N ASP A 29 -32.28 11.28 -2.46
CA ASP A 29 -33.04 11.98 -1.44
C ASP A 29 -32.65 13.47 -1.48
N ASP A 30 -33.59 14.30 -1.92
CA ASP A 30 -33.52 15.77 -2.00
C ASP A 30 -33.81 16.33 -0.59
N ASP A 31 -33.19 15.78 0.46
CA ASP A 31 -33.33 16.26 1.83
C ASP A 31 -32.50 17.54 2.03
N ASP A 32 -33.25 18.63 2.20
CA ASP A 32 -32.88 20.00 2.48
C ASP A 32 -31.58 20.18 3.28
N MET A 33 -30.48 20.53 2.60
CA MET A 33 -29.31 21.14 3.24
C MET A 33 -29.65 22.58 3.67
N TYR A 34 -29.99 22.74 4.95
CA TYR A 34 -29.98 24.06 5.60
C TYR A 34 -28.53 24.55 5.69
N PHE A 35 -28.17 25.52 4.84
CA PHE A 35 -26.91 26.25 4.90
C PHE A 35 -27.05 27.33 5.98
N ASP A 36 -26.31 27.19 7.08
CA ASP A 36 -26.27 28.17 8.18
C ASP A 36 -25.41 29.37 7.73
N ASP A 37 -26.07 30.42 7.23
CA ASP A 37 -25.44 31.69 6.84
C ASP A 37 -25.22 32.54 8.09
N SER A 38 -24.08 32.34 8.76
CA SER A 38 -23.53 33.34 9.68
C SER A 38 -22.11 33.73 9.25
N ASP A 39 -22.02 34.96 8.73
CA ASP A 39 -20.85 35.84 8.68
C ASP A 39 -19.75 35.55 7.64
N SER A 40 -19.83 36.18 6.44
CA SER A 40 -18.83 37.14 5.90
C SER A 40 -19.16 37.57 4.46
N ASP A 41 -19.07 38.88 4.20
CA ASP A 41 -18.82 39.56 2.91
C ASP A 41 -19.98 39.70 1.89
N GLY A 42 -20.78 40.75 2.11
CA GLY A 42 -21.92 41.21 1.29
C GLY A 42 -21.62 41.75 -0.12
N GLU A 43 -20.58 41.26 -0.80
CA GLU A 43 -20.36 41.52 -2.23
C GLU A 43 -20.57 40.27 -3.12
N ALA A 44 -20.53 39.06 -2.55
CA ALA A 44 -20.78 37.83 -3.29
C ALA A 44 -22.29 37.47 -3.42
N GLU A 45 -23.13 38.01 -2.54
CA GLU A 45 -24.57 37.67 -2.49
C GLU A 45 -25.36 38.30 -3.66
N SER A 46 -24.89 39.43 -4.20
CA SER A 46 -25.59 40.17 -5.27
C SER A 46 -25.49 39.46 -6.63
N CYS A 47 -24.35 38.85 -6.95
CA CYS A 47 -24.14 38.09 -8.19
C CYS A 47 -24.85 36.72 -8.17
N LEU A 48 -25.01 36.08 -7.02
CA LEU A 48 -25.66 34.76 -6.90
C LEU A 48 -27.19 34.81 -6.97
N ARG A 49 -27.80 35.94 -6.59
CA ARG A 49 -29.27 36.13 -6.71
C ARG A 49 -29.75 36.31 -8.14
N GLU A 50 -28.86 36.71 -9.05
CA GLU A 50 -29.20 36.98 -10.46
C GLU A 50 -29.20 35.71 -11.33
N LEU A 51 -28.46 34.67 -10.92
CA LEU A 51 -28.58 33.34 -11.49
C LEU A 51 -29.69 32.58 -10.75
N GLY A 52 -30.83 32.40 -11.41
CA GLY A 52 -31.97 31.70 -10.82
C GLY A 52 -31.58 30.36 -10.18
N LYS A 53 -32.17 30.03 -9.02
CA LYS A 53 -31.86 28.84 -8.22
C LYS A 53 -31.83 27.53 -9.05
N GLU A 54 -32.70 27.42 -10.05
CA GLU A 54 -32.74 26.31 -11.01
C GLU A 54 -31.46 26.20 -11.87
N PHE A 55 -30.94 27.33 -12.35
CA PHE A 55 -29.68 27.36 -13.09
C PHE A 55 -28.50 26.98 -12.18
N LEU A 56 -28.45 27.49 -10.96
CA LEU A 56 -27.40 27.16 -10.01
C LEU A 56 -27.43 25.66 -9.64
N LYS A 57 -28.60 25.09 -9.36
CA LYS A 57 -28.76 23.64 -9.10
C LYS A 57 -28.30 22.81 -10.31
N GLY A 58 -28.68 23.22 -11.53
CA GLY A 58 -28.25 22.57 -12.77
C GLY A 58 -26.75 22.70 -13.05
N PHE A 59 -26.16 23.87 -12.78
CA PHE A 59 -24.74 24.13 -12.92
C PHE A 59 -23.93 23.34 -11.90
N CYS A 60 -24.27 23.42 -10.60
CA CYS A 60 -23.63 22.63 -9.55
C CYS A 60 -23.69 21.13 -9.86
N LYS A 61 -24.86 20.61 -10.30
CA LYS A 61 -24.98 19.20 -10.69
C LYS A 61 -24.05 18.83 -11.85
N LYS A 62 -24.03 19.62 -12.93
CA LYS A 62 -23.14 19.38 -14.08
C LYS A 62 -21.67 19.48 -13.70
N THR A 63 -21.30 20.48 -12.93
CA THR A 63 -19.94 20.70 -12.43
C THR A 63 -19.50 19.55 -11.53
N SER A 64 -20.35 19.09 -10.61
CA SER A 64 -20.07 17.92 -9.78
C SER A 64 -19.90 16.66 -10.62
N THR A 65 -20.78 16.41 -11.61
CA THR A 65 -20.63 15.26 -12.51
C THR A 65 -19.32 15.32 -13.30
N ALA A 66 -18.99 16.47 -13.89
CA ALA A 66 -17.73 16.67 -14.61
C ALA A 66 -16.50 16.49 -13.70
N PHE A 67 -16.58 16.95 -12.45
CA PHE A 67 -15.54 16.77 -11.45
C PHE A 67 -15.33 15.27 -11.15
N PHE A 68 -16.39 14.50 -10.93
CA PHE A 68 -16.27 13.06 -10.67
C PHE A 68 -15.87 12.26 -11.90
N GLU A 69 -16.22 12.68 -13.11
CA GLU A 69 -15.74 12.07 -14.35
C GLU A 69 -14.23 12.27 -14.53
N GLN A 70 -13.71 13.45 -14.19
CA GLN A 70 -12.29 13.75 -14.34
C GLN A 70 -11.42 13.13 -13.24
N TYR A 71 -11.83 13.27 -11.97
CA TYR A 71 -11.02 12.84 -10.83
C TYR A 71 -11.38 11.44 -10.36
N GLY A 72 -12.58 10.93 -10.60
CA GLY A 72 -13.03 9.64 -10.07
C GLY A 72 -13.19 9.63 -8.54
N LEU A 73 -14.14 8.82 -8.05
CA LEU A 73 -14.49 8.74 -6.62
C LEU A 73 -13.37 8.19 -5.72
N ILE A 74 -12.43 7.42 -6.28
CA ILE A 74 -11.42 6.66 -5.53
C ILE A 74 -9.99 7.18 -5.78
N SER A 75 -9.83 8.26 -6.56
CA SER A 75 -8.51 8.77 -6.92
C SER A 75 -7.64 9.13 -5.72
N HIS A 76 -8.21 9.63 -4.63
CA HIS A 76 -7.42 9.95 -3.44
C HIS A 76 -6.65 8.73 -2.90
N GLN A 77 -7.29 7.56 -2.84
CA GLN A 77 -6.66 6.33 -2.35
C GLN A 77 -5.56 5.86 -3.30
N ILE A 78 -5.82 5.91 -4.61
CA ILE A 78 -4.86 5.49 -5.63
C ILE A 78 -3.66 6.45 -5.68
N ASN A 79 -3.90 7.76 -5.59
CA ASN A 79 -2.86 8.79 -5.59
C ASN A 79 -1.98 8.70 -4.35
N SER A 80 -2.59 8.50 -3.17
CA SER A 80 -1.83 8.30 -1.93
C SER A 80 -0.96 7.04 -1.99
N TYR A 81 -1.50 5.92 -2.51
CA TYR A 81 -0.72 4.71 -2.74
C TYR A 81 0.42 4.95 -3.73
N ASN A 82 0.16 5.61 -4.86
CA ASN A 82 1.16 5.90 -5.88
C ASN A 82 2.29 6.79 -5.33
N ASP A 83 1.96 7.78 -4.50
CA ASP A 83 2.95 8.64 -3.84
C ASP A 83 3.79 7.86 -2.84
N PHE A 84 3.16 6.97 -2.06
CA PHE A 84 3.87 6.06 -1.16
C PHE A 84 4.86 5.16 -1.92
N ILE A 85 4.47 4.59 -3.07
CA ILE A 85 5.37 3.75 -3.88
C ILE A 85 6.53 4.55 -4.48
N LYS A 86 6.29 5.79 -4.93
CA LYS A 86 7.30 6.62 -5.60
C LYS A 86 8.29 7.26 -4.63
N HIS A 87 7.81 7.76 -3.50
CA HIS A 87 8.62 8.55 -2.57
C HIS A 87 8.66 7.92 -1.18
N GLY A 88 7.52 7.47 -0.65
CA GLY A 88 7.39 6.98 0.72
C GLY A 88 8.29 5.77 1.04
N ILE A 89 8.38 4.79 0.12
CA ILE A 89 9.24 3.62 0.34
C ILE A 89 10.71 4.00 0.36
N GLN A 90 11.17 4.86 -0.57
CA GLN A 90 12.57 5.28 -0.59
C GLN A 90 12.92 6.05 0.70
N GLN A 91 12.06 7.00 1.10
CA GLN A 91 12.23 7.74 2.36
C GLN A 91 12.29 6.82 3.59
N MET A 92 11.51 5.74 3.59
CA MET A 92 11.53 4.75 4.67
C MET A 92 12.89 4.02 4.74
N PHE A 93 13.43 3.57 3.60
CA PHE A 93 14.75 2.93 3.58
C PHE A 93 15.88 3.91 3.91
N ASP A 94 15.79 5.16 3.44
CA ASP A 94 16.75 6.22 3.77
C ASP A 94 16.74 6.53 5.28
N SER A 95 15.57 6.43 5.94
CA SER A 95 15.43 6.69 7.38
C SER A 95 16.04 5.62 8.29
N ILE A 96 16.21 4.38 7.79
CA ILE A 96 16.86 3.30 8.56
C ILE A 96 18.35 3.60 8.77
N GLY A 97 18.98 4.30 7.83
CA GLY A 97 20.39 4.66 7.90
C GLY A 97 21.34 3.47 7.84
N GLU A 98 22.45 3.57 8.57
CA GLU A 98 23.51 2.56 8.63
C GLU A 98 23.25 1.57 9.76
N ILE A 99 23.06 0.29 9.43
CA ILE A 99 22.95 -0.78 10.43
C ILE A 99 24.36 -1.30 10.71
N VAL A 100 24.87 -1.01 11.90
CA VAL A 100 26.14 -1.56 12.39
C VAL A 100 25.86 -2.85 13.15
N VAL A 101 26.43 -3.95 12.68
CA VAL A 101 26.38 -5.25 13.33
C VAL A 101 27.63 -5.41 14.18
N GLU A 102 27.44 -5.42 15.49
CA GLU A 102 28.50 -5.67 16.47
C GLU A 102 28.50 -7.16 16.89
N PRO A 103 29.67 -7.80 16.96
CA PRO A 103 29.76 -9.17 17.41
C PRO A 103 29.47 -9.28 18.91
N GLY A 104 28.54 -10.16 19.30
CA GLY A 104 28.06 -10.30 20.69
C GLY A 104 29.00 -11.05 21.65
N TYR A 105 30.28 -11.20 21.35
CA TYR A 105 31.24 -11.91 22.20
C TYR A 105 32.46 -11.05 22.53
N ASP A 106 32.79 -10.96 23.82
CA ASP A 106 33.92 -10.18 24.33
C ASP A 106 35.22 -11.03 24.34
N PRO A 107 36.25 -10.67 23.54
CA PRO A 107 37.53 -11.39 23.43
C PRO A 107 38.41 -11.37 24.66
N SER A 108 38.12 -10.55 25.67
CA SER A 108 38.94 -10.45 26.88
C SER A 108 39.14 -11.81 27.58
N LYS A 109 38.37 -12.83 27.18
CA LYS A 109 38.39 -14.18 27.75
C LYS A 109 39.23 -15.21 26.98
N ARG A 110 39.41 -15.16 25.64
CA ARG A 110 40.22 -16.15 24.90
C ARG A 110 40.55 -15.72 23.45
N GLY A 111 41.79 -15.29 23.21
CA GLY A 111 42.45 -15.45 21.91
C GLY A 111 42.48 -14.23 20.98
N ASP A 112 43.68 -13.97 20.49
CA ASP A 112 44.10 -12.96 19.52
C ASP A 112 43.40 -13.17 18.16
N GLY A 113 42.30 -12.45 17.92
CA GLY A 113 41.54 -12.53 16.69
C GLY A 113 41.01 -11.17 16.26
N ASP A 114 41.27 -10.78 15.01
CA ASP A 114 40.77 -9.56 14.40
C ASP A 114 39.24 -9.58 14.36
N TRP A 115 38.60 -8.78 15.23
CA TRP A 115 37.15 -8.66 15.28
C TRP A 115 36.63 -7.99 14.02
N ARG A 116 35.69 -8.66 13.36
CA ARG A 116 35.01 -8.16 12.17
C ARG A 116 33.70 -7.51 12.57
N TYR A 117 33.59 -6.24 12.26
CA TYR A 117 32.38 -5.45 12.30
C TYR A 117 31.79 -5.45 10.90
N ALA A 118 30.47 -5.39 10.80
CA ALA A 118 29.81 -5.21 9.53
C ALA A 118 28.93 -3.96 9.59
N SER A 119 28.96 -3.19 8.52
CA SER A 119 28.08 -2.06 8.28
C SER A 119 27.23 -2.36 7.05
N LEU A 120 25.91 -2.32 7.21
CA LEU A 120 24.96 -2.48 6.12
C LEU A 120 24.29 -1.14 5.83
N LYS A 121 24.38 -0.69 4.58
CA LYS A 121 23.67 0.47 4.06
C LYS A 121 22.72 0.05 2.96
N PHE A 122 21.50 0.56 3.01
CA PHE A 122 20.52 0.39 1.94
C PHE A 122 20.73 1.51 0.90
N GLY A 123 20.66 1.15 -0.37
CA GLY A 123 20.72 2.05 -1.51
C GLY A 123 19.33 2.27 -2.11
N LYS A 124 19.26 2.21 -3.44
CA LYS A 124 18.01 2.45 -4.17
C LYS A 124 17.02 1.29 -4.02
N VAL A 125 15.75 1.63 -3.83
CA VAL A 125 14.64 0.67 -3.79
C VAL A 125 13.92 0.65 -5.13
N THR A 126 13.71 -0.54 -5.68
CA THR A 126 12.98 -0.75 -6.94
C THR A 126 11.86 -1.77 -6.73
N LEU A 127 10.66 -1.42 -7.17
CA LEU A 127 9.51 -2.33 -7.16
C LEU A 127 9.22 -2.82 -8.58
N GLU A 128 9.11 -4.14 -8.72
CA GLU A 128 8.74 -4.77 -9.99
C GLU A 128 7.23 -4.91 -10.11
N GLN A 129 6.69 -4.99 -11.32
CA GLN A 129 5.27 -5.27 -11.46
C GLN A 129 4.92 -6.68 -10.93
N PRO A 130 3.67 -6.92 -10.49
CA PRO A 130 3.26 -8.19 -9.90
C PRO A 130 3.49 -9.39 -10.83
N THR A 131 4.26 -10.36 -10.33
CA THR A 131 4.54 -11.61 -11.03
C THR A 131 4.38 -12.78 -10.08
N PHE A 132 4.05 -13.94 -10.65
CA PHE A 132 3.98 -15.21 -9.93
C PHE A 132 4.90 -16.25 -10.57
N TRP A 133 5.36 -17.19 -9.75
CA TRP A 133 6.23 -18.28 -10.17
C TRP A 133 5.40 -19.43 -10.74
N THR A 134 5.77 -19.91 -11.92
CA THR A 134 5.04 -20.97 -12.64
C THR A 134 5.56 -22.37 -12.37
N GLY A 135 6.67 -22.51 -11.62
CA GLY A 135 7.30 -23.79 -11.33
C GLY A 135 8.36 -24.19 -12.35
N GLU A 136 9.41 -24.87 -11.90
CA GLU A 136 10.55 -25.31 -12.73
C GLU A 136 10.11 -26.20 -13.91
N LYS A 137 9.00 -26.95 -13.75
CA LYS A 137 8.44 -27.79 -14.81
C LYS A 137 7.94 -26.99 -16.02
N PHE A 138 7.40 -25.79 -15.79
CA PHE A 138 6.96 -24.89 -16.87
C PHE A 138 8.14 -24.18 -17.54
N SER A 139 9.24 -23.97 -16.80
CA SER A 139 10.46 -23.35 -17.30
C SER A 139 11.31 -24.29 -18.13
N ALA A 140 11.32 -25.58 -17.79
CA ALA A 140 11.95 -26.63 -18.57
C ALA A 140 11.32 -26.81 -19.97
N ASP A 141 10.04 -26.46 -20.12
CA ASP A 141 9.28 -26.55 -21.38
C ASP A 141 9.42 -25.27 -22.24
N GLY A 142 10.41 -24.42 -21.94
CA GLY A 142 10.67 -23.16 -22.66
C GLY A 142 9.77 -21.99 -22.26
N GLY A 143 8.93 -22.15 -21.24
CA GLY A 143 8.12 -21.09 -20.66
C GLY A 143 8.94 -20.12 -19.78
N LYS A 144 8.44 -18.89 -19.58
CA LYS A 144 9.04 -17.97 -18.61
C LYS A 144 8.83 -18.50 -17.19
N GLU A 145 9.90 -18.49 -16.39
CA GLU A 145 9.91 -18.78 -14.94
C GLU A 145 8.91 -17.92 -14.14
N PHE A 146 8.75 -16.67 -14.56
CA PHE A 146 7.81 -15.73 -13.98
C PHE A 146 6.82 -15.26 -15.03
N LEU A 147 5.54 -15.35 -14.70
CA LEU A 147 4.45 -14.80 -15.51
C LEU A 147 3.84 -13.56 -14.85
N GLU A 148 3.26 -12.72 -15.69
CA GLU A 148 2.50 -11.54 -15.29
C GLU A 148 1.28 -11.98 -14.48
N MET A 149 1.20 -11.48 -13.26
CA MET A 149 0.06 -11.74 -12.42
C MET A 149 -0.99 -10.67 -12.73
N TYR A 150 -2.18 -11.05 -13.17
CA TYR A 150 -3.31 -10.11 -13.26
C TYR A 150 -4.16 -10.22 -11.99
N PRO A 151 -4.91 -9.17 -11.62
CA PRO A 151 -5.84 -9.22 -10.48
C PRO A 151 -6.78 -10.44 -10.52
N ARG A 152 -7.33 -10.79 -11.69
CA ARG A 152 -8.13 -12.01 -11.87
C ARG A 152 -7.41 -13.30 -11.46
N HIS A 153 -6.12 -13.43 -11.77
CA HIS A 153 -5.34 -14.61 -11.38
C HIS A 153 -5.25 -14.73 -9.85
N ALA A 154 -5.04 -13.60 -9.16
CA ALA A 154 -4.98 -13.57 -7.71
C ALA A 154 -6.31 -13.96 -7.05
N ARG A 155 -7.45 -13.49 -7.60
CA ARG A 155 -8.80 -13.84 -7.13
C ARG A 155 -9.09 -15.32 -7.28
N LEU A 156 -8.88 -15.87 -8.48
CA LEU A 156 -9.25 -17.26 -8.80
C LEU A 156 -8.38 -18.31 -8.10
N GLN A 157 -7.12 -17.98 -7.82
CA GLN A 157 -6.16 -18.93 -7.24
C GLN A 157 -5.92 -18.71 -5.73
N ASN A 158 -6.74 -17.89 -5.05
CA ASN A 158 -6.54 -17.55 -3.64
C ASN A 158 -5.12 -17.02 -3.33
N MET A 159 -4.55 -16.25 -4.25
CA MET A 159 -3.20 -15.68 -4.10
C MET A 159 -3.27 -14.20 -3.69
N THR A 160 -2.15 -13.67 -3.23
CA THR A 160 -2.00 -12.25 -2.91
C THR A 160 -1.40 -11.50 -4.07
N TYR A 161 -2.13 -10.53 -4.61
CA TYR A 161 -1.66 -9.65 -5.68
C TYR A 161 -0.58 -8.71 -5.14
N SER A 162 0.67 -9.01 -5.44
CA SER A 162 1.83 -8.35 -4.81
C SER A 162 3.03 -8.25 -5.74
N SER A 163 3.79 -7.18 -5.56
CA SER A 163 5.04 -6.83 -6.23
C SER A 163 6.23 -7.28 -5.39
N ARG A 164 7.37 -7.57 -6.03
CA ARG A 164 8.65 -7.81 -5.33
C ARG A 164 9.40 -6.49 -5.13
N ILE A 165 9.89 -6.30 -3.91
CA ILE A 165 10.77 -5.18 -3.55
C ILE A 165 12.21 -5.65 -3.68
N LYS A 166 12.96 -4.99 -4.57
CA LYS A 166 14.41 -5.14 -4.70
C LYS A 166 15.09 -3.93 -4.08
N VAL A 167 16.09 -4.18 -3.26
CA VAL A 167 16.83 -3.13 -2.54
C VAL A 167 18.31 -3.36 -2.79
N GLU A 168 18.98 -2.31 -3.26
CA GLU A 168 20.43 -2.26 -3.38
C GLU A 168 21.04 -2.24 -1.98
N THR A 169 22.07 -3.05 -1.72
CA THR A 169 22.71 -3.13 -0.41
C THR A 169 24.22 -3.04 -0.53
N HIS A 170 24.80 -2.21 0.33
CA HIS A 170 26.24 -2.07 0.50
C HIS A 170 26.62 -2.63 1.86
N LEU A 171 27.36 -3.74 1.87
CA LEU A 171 27.84 -4.40 3.07
C LEU A 171 29.35 -4.22 3.18
N GLN A 172 29.78 -3.44 4.16
CA GLN A 172 31.19 -3.22 4.46
C GLN A 172 31.61 -3.98 5.71
N VAL A 173 32.56 -4.90 5.57
CA VAL A 173 33.15 -5.63 6.70
C VAL A 173 34.47 -4.98 7.05
N TYR A 174 34.64 -4.51 8.28
CA TYR A 174 35.85 -3.82 8.74
C TYR A 174 36.34 -4.35 10.10
N SER A 175 37.63 -4.22 10.38
CA SER A 175 38.22 -4.52 11.69
C SER A 175 38.68 -3.24 12.37
N LYS A 176 38.31 -3.06 13.65
CA LYS A 176 38.77 -1.94 14.48
C LYS A 176 40.14 -2.29 15.05
N ASN A 177 41.19 -1.60 14.61
CA ASN A 177 42.50 -1.68 15.24
C ASN A 177 42.65 -0.52 16.22
N VAL A 178 42.96 -0.84 17.49
CA VAL A 178 43.25 0.18 18.51
C VAL A 178 44.75 0.50 18.42
N ALA A 179 45.11 1.53 17.68
CA ALA A 179 46.48 2.02 17.67
C ALA A 179 46.72 2.87 18.93
N ARG A 180 47.50 2.35 19.89
CA ARG A 180 48.01 3.15 21.01
C ARG A 180 49.20 3.96 20.50
N SER A 181 49.05 5.28 20.42
CA SER A 181 50.22 6.15 20.24
C SER A 181 50.89 6.35 21.60
N ASP A 182 52.08 5.77 21.77
CA ASP A 182 52.90 6.00 22.95
C ASP A 182 53.68 7.30 22.73
N LYS A 183 53.02 8.45 22.93
CA LYS A 183 53.68 9.76 22.94
C LYS A 183 53.41 10.44 24.27
N PHE A 184 54.29 10.13 25.23
CA PHE A 184 54.80 11.02 26.26
C PHE A 184 53.77 12.00 26.90
N LYS A 185 53.18 11.58 28.03
CA LYS A 185 52.65 12.46 29.10
C LYS A 185 51.59 13.52 28.73
N THR A 186 50.50 13.20 28.03
CA THR A 186 49.18 13.83 28.28
C THR A 186 48.10 13.10 27.48
N GLY A 187 47.04 12.61 28.13
CA GLY A 187 45.78 12.17 27.50
C GLY A 187 45.89 11.06 26.45
N VAL A 188 45.48 9.83 26.80
CA VAL A 188 45.41 8.72 25.84
C VAL A 188 44.30 8.99 24.83
N GLU A 189 44.63 9.55 23.67
CA GLU A 189 43.72 9.56 22.51
C GLU A 189 43.81 8.20 21.82
N GLN A 190 42.80 7.36 22.03
CA GLN A 190 42.63 6.11 21.27
C GLN A 190 42.12 6.47 19.87
N PHE A 191 42.98 6.37 18.87
CA PHE A 191 42.54 6.43 17.48
C PHE A 191 42.10 5.02 17.05
N VAL A 192 40.81 4.89 16.72
CA VAL A 192 40.25 3.66 16.15
C VAL A 192 40.39 3.77 14.63
N GLU A 193 41.34 3.04 14.05
CA GLU A 193 41.48 2.97 12.60
C GLU A 193 40.64 1.78 12.09
N ASN A 194 39.63 2.10 11.28
CA ASN A 194 38.77 1.10 10.65
C ASN A 194 39.45 0.58 9.39
N LYS A 195 39.99 -0.63 9.44
CA LYS A 195 40.51 -1.31 8.26
C LYS A 195 39.37 -2.04 7.56
N VAL A 196 38.95 -1.56 6.40
CA VAL A 196 37.97 -2.27 5.55
C VAL A 196 38.61 -3.56 5.05
N LEU A 197 37.96 -4.69 5.32
CA LEU A 197 38.39 -6.02 4.90
C LEU A 197 37.73 -6.39 3.58
N ASN A 198 36.40 -6.26 3.51
CA ASN A 198 35.61 -6.58 2.32
C ASN A 198 34.51 -5.52 2.12
N ASP A 199 34.18 -5.28 0.85
CA ASP A 199 33.06 -4.45 0.44
C ASP A 199 32.21 -5.25 -0.57
N TYR A 200 30.93 -5.44 -0.27
CA TYR A 200 29.99 -6.17 -1.11
C TYR A 200 28.88 -5.25 -1.55
N HIS A 201 28.61 -5.26 -2.85
CA HIS A 201 27.50 -4.55 -3.45
C HIS A 201 26.57 -5.56 -4.13
N SER A 202 25.33 -5.64 -3.68
CA SER A 202 24.35 -6.60 -4.22
C SER A 202 22.92 -6.12 -4.09
N ASP A 203 22.09 -6.52 -5.04
CA ASP A 203 20.63 -6.35 -4.96
C ASP A 203 20.01 -7.53 -4.22
N ILE A 204 19.25 -7.25 -3.17
CA ILE A 204 18.51 -8.25 -2.41
C ILE A 204 17.00 -8.09 -2.62
N ILE A 205 16.29 -9.22 -2.63
CA ILE A 205 14.82 -9.21 -2.58
C ILE A 205 14.43 -9.07 -1.11
N PHE A 206 14.00 -7.87 -0.72
CA PHE A 206 13.62 -7.57 0.66
C PHE A 206 12.28 -8.21 1.05
N GLY A 207 11.36 -8.32 0.08
CA GLY A 207 10.05 -8.92 0.33
C GLY A 207 9.04 -8.67 -0.78
N ARG A 208 7.76 -8.79 -0.42
CA ARG A 208 6.63 -8.56 -1.32
C ARG A 208 5.70 -7.48 -0.77
N LEU A 209 5.30 -6.55 -1.62
CA LEU A 209 4.34 -5.49 -1.30
C LEU A 209 3.00 -5.75 -2.00
N PRO A 210 1.86 -5.77 -1.28
CA PRO A 210 0.55 -5.82 -1.91
C PRO A 210 0.35 -4.64 -2.86
N VAL A 211 -0.14 -4.91 -4.07
CA VAL A 211 -0.37 -3.87 -5.08
C VAL A 211 -1.85 -3.50 -5.13
N MET A 212 -2.14 -2.21 -5.09
CA MET A 212 -3.50 -1.71 -5.21
C MET A 212 -4.00 -1.83 -6.65
N VAL A 213 -5.22 -2.34 -6.83
CA VAL A 213 -5.85 -2.49 -8.15
C VAL A 213 -6.06 -1.10 -8.78
N LYS A 214 -5.75 -0.96 -10.08
CA LYS A 214 -5.71 0.30 -10.85
C LYS A 214 -4.66 1.34 -10.41
N SER A 215 -3.74 1.00 -9.51
CA SER A 215 -2.57 1.85 -9.22
C SER A 215 -1.53 1.85 -10.35
N ASP A 216 -0.53 2.74 -10.24
CA ASP A 216 0.53 2.90 -11.24
C ASP A 216 1.33 1.62 -11.48
N LEU A 217 1.45 0.77 -10.46
CA LEU A 217 2.22 -0.48 -10.49
C LEU A 217 1.38 -1.67 -10.98
N CYS A 218 0.06 -1.50 -11.14
CA CYS A 218 -0.85 -2.56 -11.53
C CYS A 218 -0.85 -2.78 -13.04
N TRP A 219 -0.91 -4.05 -13.47
CA TRP A 219 -1.03 -4.42 -14.89
C TRP A 219 -2.31 -3.93 -15.57
N LEU A 220 -3.35 -3.59 -14.80
CA LEU A 220 -4.60 -3.03 -15.35
C LEU A 220 -4.50 -1.53 -15.65
N LYS A 221 -3.38 -0.87 -15.34
CA LYS A 221 -3.22 0.56 -15.62
C LYS A 221 -3.15 0.79 -17.14
N GLY A 222 -4.10 1.54 -17.70
CA GLY A 222 -4.12 1.89 -19.11
C GLY A 222 -4.52 0.76 -20.07
N VAL A 223 -5.06 -0.34 -19.54
CA VAL A 223 -5.59 -1.45 -20.35
C VAL A 223 -7.08 -1.26 -20.57
N GLU A 224 -7.53 -1.18 -21.83
CA GLU A 224 -8.95 -1.03 -22.18
C GLU A 224 -9.78 -2.31 -21.93
N LYS A 225 -9.14 -3.50 -21.97
CA LYS A 225 -9.77 -4.76 -21.56
C LYS A 225 -9.74 -4.91 -20.04
N VAL A 226 -10.65 -4.20 -19.39
CA VAL A 226 -10.87 -4.28 -17.94
C VAL A 226 -11.66 -5.55 -17.61
N ASP A 227 -11.39 -6.20 -16.48
CA ASP A 227 -12.20 -7.32 -15.96
C ASP A 227 -13.69 -6.91 -15.79
N CYS A 228 -13.94 -5.63 -15.47
CA CYS A 228 -15.25 -5.03 -15.32
C CYS A 228 -15.16 -3.51 -15.57
N GLU A 229 -16.02 -2.96 -16.42
CA GLU A 229 -16.04 -1.53 -16.76
C GLU A 229 -16.37 -0.64 -15.55
N PHE A 230 -17.11 -1.18 -14.58
CA PHE A 230 -17.52 -0.48 -13.36
C PHE A 230 -16.60 -0.72 -12.16
N ASP A 231 -15.49 -1.45 -12.33
CA ASP A 231 -14.50 -1.61 -11.27
C ASP A 231 -13.71 -0.31 -11.12
N HIS A 232 -13.84 0.40 -10.01
CA HIS A 232 -13.13 1.66 -9.79
C HIS A 232 -11.71 1.46 -9.22
N GLY A 233 -11.33 0.23 -8.85
CA GLY A 233 -10.05 -0.06 -8.21
C GLY A 233 -9.95 0.47 -6.77
N GLY A 234 -8.72 0.66 -6.28
CA GLY A 234 -8.49 1.23 -4.95
C GLY A 234 -8.53 0.23 -3.78
N TYR A 235 -8.47 -1.07 -4.07
CA TYR A 235 -8.42 -2.15 -3.09
C TYR A 235 -7.24 -3.08 -3.35
N PHE A 236 -6.97 -3.96 -2.39
CA PHE A 236 -5.93 -4.98 -2.45
C PHE A 236 -6.56 -6.36 -2.54
N ILE A 237 -5.90 -7.29 -3.23
CA ILE A 237 -6.31 -8.70 -3.27
C ILE A 237 -5.34 -9.50 -2.40
N ILE A 238 -5.82 -9.99 -1.25
CA ILE A 238 -5.03 -10.76 -0.29
C ILE A 238 -5.66 -12.14 -0.15
N LYS A 239 -4.90 -13.20 -0.49
CA LYS A 239 -5.40 -14.58 -0.48
C LYS A 239 -6.74 -14.75 -1.24
N GLY A 240 -6.86 -14.12 -2.40
CA GLY A 240 -8.09 -14.10 -3.21
C GLY A 240 -9.21 -13.16 -2.72
N ALA A 241 -9.14 -12.66 -1.49
CA ALA A 241 -10.15 -11.74 -0.94
C ALA A 241 -9.79 -10.28 -1.20
N GLU A 242 -10.80 -9.47 -1.53
CA GLU A 242 -10.66 -8.03 -1.71
C GLU A 242 -10.69 -7.31 -0.35
N LYS A 243 -9.74 -6.39 -0.16
CA LYS A 243 -9.53 -5.65 1.09
C LYS A 243 -9.36 -4.17 0.78
N VAL A 244 -10.13 -3.33 1.47
CA VAL A 244 -10.05 -1.87 1.40
C VAL A 244 -9.52 -1.35 2.72
N ARG A 245 -8.66 -0.33 2.66
CA ARG A 245 -8.27 0.45 3.84
C ARG A 245 -9.08 1.74 3.83
N MET A 246 -9.96 1.92 4.82
CA MET A 246 -10.60 3.22 5.03
C MET A 246 -9.59 4.18 5.68
N MET A 247 -9.61 5.42 5.21
CA MET A 247 -8.93 6.52 5.86
C MET A 247 -9.83 6.97 7.02
N CYS A 248 -9.33 6.86 8.25
CA CYS A 248 -10.00 7.36 9.45
C CYS A 248 -9.58 8.80 9.71
#